data_AF-A0A508B8S1-F1
#
_entry.id   AF-A0A508B8S1-F1
#
_cell.length_a   1.000
_cell.length_b   1.000
_cell.length_c   1.000
_cell.angle_alpha   90.00
_cell.angle_beta   90.00
_cell.angle_gamma   90.00
#
_symmetry.space_group_name_H-M   'P 1'
#
loop_
_entity.id
_entity.type
_entity.pdbx_description
1 polymer ?
#
loop_
_entity_poly.entity_id
_entity_poly.type
_entity_poly.pdbx_seq_one_letter_code
_entity_poly.pdbx_strand_id
1 'polypeptide(L)'
;MSRFSKARRDARRKQTPDRPIRRLGDALQPHAQLLDADGNVVGGAGLRDREWVMVLGGKALRGTESAAMVLAMLKHAVASQARSGRSLELHVSATLDAAATHEAMAAGKSLPQYLEMLESERV
;
A
#
# COMPACT_ATOMS: atom_id res chain seq x y z
N MET A 1 -5.34 50.07 19.14
CA MET A 1 -4.51 49.02 18.51
C MET A 1 -3.79 48.23 19.61
N SER A 2 -4.18 46.97 19.86
CA SER A 2 -3.71 46.16 21.02
C SER A 2 -2.40 45.39 20.71
N ARG A 3 -1.41 45.52 21.61
CA ARG A 3 0.01 45.15 21.45
C ARG A 3 0.37 43.72 21.91
N PHE A 4 -0.61 42.85 22.14
CA PHE A 4 -0.35 41.53 22.76
C PHE A 4 -0.39 40.32 21.81
N SER A 5 -0.65 40.50 20.51
CA SER A 5 -0.81 39.33 19.60
C SER A 5 0.52 38.74 19.09
N LYS A 6 1.63 39.48 19.20
CA LYS A 6 2.95 39.02 18.69
C LYS A 6 3.67 38.06 19.64
N ALA A 7 3.59 38.29 20.95
CA ALA A 7 4.30 37.48 21.94
C ALA A 7 3.82 36.02 22.03
N ARG A 8 2.51 35.77 21.86
CA ARG A 8 1.94 34.41 21.88
C ARG A 8 2.34 33.55 20.67
N ARG A 9 2.69 34.17 19.53
CA ARG A 9 3.02 33.44 18.30
C ARG A 9 4.46 32.93 18.31
N ASP A 10 5.40 33.70 18.85
CA ASP A 10 6.80 33.28 18.98
C ASP A 10 7.03 32.20 20.04
N ALA A 11 6.27 32.21 21.13
CA ALA A 11 6.36 31.18 22.17
C ALA A 11 5.98 29.77 21.67
N ARG A 12 5.03 29.68 20.72
CA ARG A 12 4.61 28.40 20.11
C ARG A 12 5.63 27.82 19.12
N ARG A 13 6.53 28.64 18.56
CA ARG A 13 7.53 28.19 17.59
C ARG A 13 8.76 27.55 18.24
N LYS A 14 8.95 27.74 19.55
CA LYS A 14 10.07 27.19 20.34
C LYS A 14 9.72 25.91 21.12
N GLN A 15 8.48 25.44 21.09
CA GLN A 15 8.02 24.26 21.83
C GLN A 15 7.74 23.04 20.93
N THR A 16 8.30 23.01 19.71
CA THR A 16 8.34 21.75 18.98
C THR A 16 9.51 20.96 19.57
N PRO A 17 9.28 19.87 20.31
CA PRO A 17 10.39 19.01 20.72
C PRO A 17 11.07 18.51 19.45
N ASP A 18 12.37 18.71 19.37
CA ASP A 18 13.24 18.19 18.33
C ASP A 18 13.17 16.66 18.44
N ARG A 19 12.20 16.08 17.73
CA ARG A 19 12.03 14.63 17.71
C ARG A 19 13.29 14.10 17.05
N PRO A 20 14.08 13.25 17.72
CA PRO A 20 15.25 12.67 17.11
C PRO A 20 14.80 12.02 15.81
N ILE A 21 15.41 12.44 14.69
CA ILE A 21 15.24 11.80 13.39
C ILE A 21 15.84 10.40 13.54
N ARG A 22 15.06 9.50 14.13
CA ARG A 22 15.21 8.07 13.94
C ARG A 22 15.17 7.94 12.44
N ARG A 23 16.29 7.56 11.80
CA ARG A 23 16.25 7.03 10.44
C ARG A 23 15.39 5.78 10.55
N LEU A 24 14.08 5.99 10.43
CA LEU A 24 13.10 4.96 10.13
C LEU A 24 13.65 4.29 8.87
N GLY A 25 13.55 2.97 8.76
CA GLY A 25 13.85 2.27 7.51
C GLY A 25 13.13 2.93 6.33
N ASP A 26 13.44 2.50 5.10
CA ASP A 26 12.90 3.17 3.92
C ASP A 26 11.38 3.38 4.05
N ALA A 27 10.93 4.59 3.72
CA ALA A 27 9.50 4.89 3.76
C ALA A 27 8.76 3.93 2.81
N LEU A 28 7.58 3.47 3.21
CA LEU A 28 6.76 2.60 2.37
C LEU A 28 6.47 3.32 1.05
N GLN A 29 6.99 2.78 -0.05
CA GLN A 29 6.78 3.33 -1.38
C GLN A 29 5.48 2.78 -1.96
N PRO A 30 4.43 3.59 -2.17
CA PRO A 30 3.14 3.10 -2.62
C PRO A 30 3.21 2.65 -4.10
N HIS A 31 2.72 1.45 -4.36
CA HIS A 31 2.72 0.81 -5.68
C HIS A 31 1.36 0.22 -6.08
N ALA A 32 0.40 0.17 -5.16
CA ALA A 32 -0.98 -0.11 -5.48
C ALA A 32 -1.94 0.63 -4.55
N GLN A 33 -3.12 0.95 -5.05
CA GLN A 33 -4.19 1.59 -4.30
C GLN A 33 -5.52 0.91 -4.59
N LEU A 34 -6.32 0.75 -3.53
CA LEU A 34 -7.71 0.30 -3.59
C LEU A 34 -8.60 1.50 -3.27
N LEU A 35 -9.47 1.87 -4.20
CA LEU A 35 -10.45 2.94 -4.01
C LEU A 35 -11.85 2.35 -3.88
N ASP A 36 -12.66 2.94 -3.02
CA ASP A 36 -14.10 2.65 -2.97
C ASP A 36 -14.88 3.38 -4.07
N ALA A 37 -16.19 3.17 -4.12
CA ALA A 37 -17.07 3.81 -5.10
C ALA A 37 -17.10 5.35 -4.99
N ASP A 38 -16.73 5.90 -3.84
CA ASP A 38 -16.66 7.34 -3.58
C ASP A 38 -15.26 7.91 -3.89
N GLY A 39 -14.32 7.06 -4.33
CA GLY A 39 -12.94 7.45 -4.64
C GLY A 39 -12.02 7.57 -3.42
N ASN A 40 -12.42 7.05 -2.25
CA ASN A 40 -11.58 7.05 -1.07
C ASN A 40 -10.61 5.87 -1.08
N VAL A 41 -9.35 6.10 -0.70
CA VAL A 41 -8.36 5.02 -0.55
C VAL A 41 -8.67 4.21 0.70
N VAL A 42 -9.09 2.96 0.50
CA VAL A 42 -9.42 2.02 1.58
C VAL A 42 -8.31 1.00 1.85
N GLY A 43 -7.32 0.92 0.97
CA GLY A 43 -6.17 0.04 1.08
C GLY A 43 -5.18 0.20 -0.07
N GLY A 44 -4.18 -0.66 -0.11
CA GLY A 44 -3.16 -0.66 -1.15
C GLY A 44 -1.98 -1.56 -0.82
N ALA A 45 -0.90 -1.44 -1.59
CA ALA A 45 0.36 -2.09 -1.28
C ALA A 45 1.54 -1.17 -1.61
N GLY A 46 2.65 -1.39 -0.92
CA GLY A 46 3.89 -0.67 -1.19
C GLY A 46 5.11 -1.52 -0.90
N LEU A 47 6.26 -1.03 -1.34
CA LEU A 47 7.56 -1.68 -1.15
C LEU A 47 8.27 -1.00 0.03
N ARG A 48 8.77 -1.80 0.97
CA ARG A 48 9.60 -1.35 2.08
C ARG A 48 10.63 -2.41 2.41
N ASP A 49 11.90 -2.02 2.55
CA ASP A 49 12.98 -2.94 2.92
C ASP A 49 13.03 -4.21 2.04
N ARG A 50 12.71 -4.06 0.73
CA ARG A 50 12.56 -5.15 -0.28
C ARG A 50 11.37 -6.09 -0.08
N GLU A 51 10.53 -5.86 0.91
CA GLU A 51 9.29 -6.60 1.10
C GLU A 51 8.09 -5.79 0.57
N TRP A 52 7.21 -6.48 -0.13
CA TRP A 52 5.89 -5.98 -0.50
C TRP A 52 4.96 -6.06 0.70
N VAL A 53 4.47 -4.91 1.14
CA VAL A 53 3.58 -4.77 2.28
C VAL A 53 2.21 -4.32 1.78
N MET A 54 1.19 -5.13 2.04
CA MET A 54 -0.21 -4.76 1.81
C MET A 54 -0.76 -4.02 3.04
N VAL A 55 -1.54 -2.96 2.82
CA VAL A 55 -2.25 -2.21 3.86
C VAL A 55 -3.73 -2.21 3.54
N LEU A 56 -4.56 -2.61 4.51
CA LEU A 56 -6.02 -2.61 4.36
C LEU A 56 -6.66 -1.99 5.60
N GLY A 57 -7.54 -1.00 5.42
CA GLY A 57 -8.21 -0.32 6.53
C GLY A 57 -7.24 0.29 7.56
N GLY A 58 -6.10 0.81 7.08
CA GLY A 58 -5.04 1.39 7.92
C GLY A 58 -4.16 0.37 8.66
N LYS A 59 -4.36 -0.93 8.46
CA LYS A 59 -3.54 -2.00 9.06
C LYS A 59 -2.62 -2.60 8.01
N ALA A 60 -1.31 -2.58 8.27
CA ALA A 60 -0.34 -3.32 7.48
C ALA A 60 -0.48 -4.82 7.76
N LEU A 61 -0.58 -5.61 6.71
CA LEU A 61 -0.45 -7.06 6.77
C LEU A 61 1.03 -7.45 6.78
N ARG A 62 1.30 -8.73 7.04
CA ARG A 62 2.64 -9.29 6.95
C ARG A 62 3.20 -9.06 5.53
N GLY A 63 4.44 -8.58 5.45
CA GLY A 63 5.15 -8.39 4.19
C GLY A 63 5.43 -9.72 3.49
N THR A 64 5.62 -9.66 2.18
CA THR A 64 6.04 -10.79 1.34
C THR A 64 7.13 -10.34 0.39
N GLU A 65 8.07 -11.23 0.05
CA GLU A 65 9.09 -10.94 -0.95
C GLU A 65 8.54 -11.01 -2.39
N SER A 66 7.37 -11.62 -2.58
CA SER A 66 6.76 -11.82 -3.90
C SER A 66 5.80 -10.68 -4.28
N ALA A 67 6.11 -10.01 -5.38
CA ALA A 67 5.27 -9.02 -6.03
C ALA A 67 3.95 -9.64 -6.52
N ALA A 68 4.04 -10.83 -7.14
CA ALA A 68 2.87 -11.54 -7.65
C ALA A 68 1.93 -11.96 -6.53
N MET A 69 2.47 -12.39 -5.38
CA MET A 69 1.68 -12.72 -4.20
C MET A 69 0.89 -11.51 -3.71
N VAL A 70 1.53 -10.34 -3.51
CA VAL A 70 0.81 -9.13 -3.08
C VAL A 70 -0.25 -8.71 -4.09
N LEU A 71 0.03 -8.82 -5.39
CA LEU A 71 -0.92 -8.51 -6.45
C LEU A 71 -2.12 -9.48 -6.44
N ALA A 72 -1.90 -10.77 -6.21
CA ALA A 72 -2.95 -11.77 -6.05
C ALA A 72 -3.84 -11.44 -4.83
N MET A 73 -3.23 -11.08 -3.69
CA MET A 73 -3.95 -10.66 -2.48
C MET A 73 -4.85 -9.44 -2.72
N LEU A 74 -4.36 -8.44 -3.46
CA LEU A 74 -5.14 -7.25 -3.81
C LEU A 74 -6.33 -7.59 -4.71
N LYS A 75 -6.12 -8.42 -5.74
CA LYS A 75 -7.21 -8.90 -6.62
C LYS A 75 -8.24 -9.72 -5.84
N HIS A 76 -7.78 -10.59 -4.93
CA HIS A 76 -8.67 -11.32 -4.02
C HIS A 76 -9.51 -10.36 -3.17
N ALA A 77 -8.90 -9.32 -2.60
CA ALA A 77 -9.61 -8.33 -1.79
C ALA A 77 -10.71 -7.61 -2.60
N VAL A 78 -10.42 -7.23 -3.85
CA VAL A 78 -11.42 -6.66 -4.77
C VAL A 78 -12.57 -7.64 -5.02
N ALA A 79 -12.25 -8.88 -5.38
CA ALA A 79 -13.25 -9.91 -5.65
C ALA A 79 -14.12 -10.24 -4.41
N SER A 80 -13.50 -10.27 -3.22
CA SER A 80 -14.19 -10.51 -1.96
C SER A 80 -15.15 -9.38 -1.59
N GLN A 81 -14.78 -8.13 -1.85
CA GLN A 81 -15.64 -6.99 -1.62
C GLN A 81 -16.78 -6.93 -2.63
N ALA A 82 -16.52 -7.28 -3.90
CA ALA A 82 -17.54 -7.39 -4.93
C ALA A 82 -18.62 -8.42 -4.56
N ARG A 83 -18.21 -9.60 -4.03
CA ARG A 83 -19.15 -10.60 -3.47
C ARG A 83 -19.97 -10.08 -2.29
N SER A 84 -19.45 -9.10 -1.56
CA SER A 84 -20.11 -8.44 -0.44
C SER A 84 -20.96 -7.21 -0.87
N GLY A 85 -21.13 -7.00 -2.18
CA GLY A 85 -21.91 -5.89 -2.74
C GLY A 85 -21.17 -4.54 -2.77
N ARG A 86 -19.86 -4.52 -2.55
CA ARG A 86 -19.03 -3.30 -2.58
C ARG A 86 -18.07 -3.33 -3.78
N SER A 87 -18.09 -2.30 -4.61
CA SER A 87 -17.11 -2.15 -5.69
C SER A 87 -15.82 -1.53 -5.16
N LEU A 88 -14.68 -2.12 -5.51
CA LEU A 88 -13.36 -1.54 -5.32
C LEU A 88 -12.65 -1.41 -6.66
N GLU A 89 -12.01 -0.27 -6.89
CA GLU A 89 -11.10 -0.06 -8.01
C GLU A 89 -9.66 -0.31 -7.57
N LEU A 90 -8.89 -1.09 -8.36
CA LEU A 90 -7.50 -1.40 -8.07
C LEU A 90 -6.60 -0.71 -9.09
N HIS A 91 -5.77 0.22 -8.62
CA HIS A 91 -4.68 0.80 -9.40
C HIS A 91 -3.36 0.16 -9.01
N VAL A 92 -2.59 -0.23 -10.02
CA VAL A 92 -1.29 -0.89 -9.88
C VAL A 92 -0.25 -0.08 -10.62
N SER A 93 0.90 0.16 -10.00
CA SER A 93 2.02 0.83 -10.66
C SER A 93 2.71 -0.12 -11.64
N ALA A 94 3.30 0.45 -12.70
CA ALA A 94 4.06 -0.31 -13.68
C ALA A 94 5.21 -1.12 -13.05
N THR A 95 5.80 -0.63 -11.95
CA THR A 95 6.85 -1.35 -11.21
C THR A 95 6.35 -2.64 -10.56
N LEU A 96 5.18 -2.62 -9.92
CA LEU A 96 4.59 -3.81 -9.30
C LEU A 96 4.13 -4.80 -10.39
N ASP A 97 3.51 -4.29 -11.45
CA ASP A 97 3.07 -5.12 -12.58
C ASP A 97 4.26 -5.80 -13.28
N ALA A 98 5.35 -5.07 -13.53
CA ALA A 98 6.57 -5.62 -14.13
C ALA A 98 7.26 -6.63 -13.21
N ALA A 99 7.34 -6.38 -11.89
CA ALA A 99 7.92 -7.31 -10.93
C ALA A 99 7.11 -8.62 -10.86
N ALA A 100 5.78 -8.52 -10.79
CA ALA A 100 4.89 -9.68 -10.80
C ALA A 100 4.99 -10.45 -12.13
N THR A 101 5.10 -9.75 -13.27
CA THR A 101 5.29 -10.37 -14.59
C THR A 101 6.62 -11.11 -14.65
N HIS A 102 7.70 -10.53 -14.14
CA HIS A 102 9.00 -11.18 -14.08
C HIS A 102 8.97 -12.47 -13.24
N GLU A 103 8.30 -12.45 -12.09
CA GLU A 103 8.09 -13.65 -11.27
C GLU A 103 7.29 -14.74 -12.03
N ALA A 104 6.21 -14.36 -12.72
CA ALA A 104 5.44 -15.29 -13.53
C ALA A 104 6.28 -15.91 -14.67
N MET A 105 7.08 -15.09 -15.36
CA MET A 105 7.99 -15.56 -16.41
C MET A 105 9.06 -16.50 -15.87
N ALA A 106 9.61 -16.23 -14.68
CA ALA A 106 10.54 -17.13 -14.01
C ALA A 106 9.90 -18.48 -13.65
N ALA A 107 8.59 -18.50 -13.38
CA ALA A 107 7.80 -19.71 -13.20
C ALA A 107 7.32 -20.36 -14.53
N GLY A 108 7.71 -19.82 -15.69
CA GLY A 108 7.31 -20.32 -17.01
C GLY A 108 5.82 -20.12 -17.33
N LYS A 109 5.17 -19.14 -16.70
CA LYS A 109 3.72 -18.87 -16.84
C LYS A 109 3.48 -17.44 -17.31
N SER A 110 2.32 -17.20 -17.92
CA SER A 110 1.84 -15.83 -18.08
C SER A 110 1.43 -15.25 -16.73
N LEU A 111 1.46 -13.92 -16.58
CA LEU A 111 1.05 -13.26 -15.33
C LEU A 111 -0.37 -13.70 -14.89
N PRO A 112 -1.41 -13.71 -15.75
CA PRO A 112 -2.74 -14.18 -15.35
C PRO A 112 -2.75 -15.61 -14.81
N GLN A 113 -2.08 -16.55 -15.50
CA GLN A 113 -2.01 -17.95 -15.07
C GLN A 113 -1.29 -18.11 -13.74
N TYR A 114 -0.23 -17.34 -13.52
CA TYR A 114 0.51 -17.39 -12.27
C TYR A 114 -0.32 -16.84 -11.11
N LEU A 115 -1.07 -15.75 -11.32
CA LEU A 115 -1.96 -15.20 -10.30
C LEU A 115 -3.12 -16.15 -9.96
N GLU A 116 -3.69 -16.85 -10.93
CA GLU A 116 -4.71 -17.88 -10.68
C GLU A 116 -4.16 -19.05 -9.87
N MET A 117 -2.94 -19.50 -10.18
CA MET A 117 -2.26 -20.53 -9.41
C MET A 117 -2.05 -20.10 -7.95
N LEU A 118 -1.50 -18.90 -7.73
CA LEU A 118 -1.29 -18.35 -6.39
C LEU A 118 -2.61 -18.19 -5.62
N GLU A 119 -3.70 -17.84 -6.31
CA GLU A 119 -5.00 -17.75 -5.68
C GLU A 119 -5.55 -19.13 -5.26
N SER A 120 -5.31 -20.17 -6.07
CA SER A 120 -5.72 -21.54 -5.75
C SER A 120 -4.96 -22.15 -4.56
N GLU A 121 -3.71 -21.75 -4.35
CA GLU A 121 -2.87 -22.22 -3.23
C GLU A 121 -3.28 -21.60 -1.88
N ARG A 122 -4.16 -20.59 -1.89
CA ARG A 122 -4.58 -19.84 -0.70
C ARG A 122 -5.87 -20.36 -0.06
N VAL A 123 -6.54 -21.34 -0.69
CA VAL A 123 -7.79 -21.98 -0.22
C VAL A 123 -7.47 -23.24 0.58
#